data_AF-A0A9X3SRX1-F1
#
_entry.id   AF-A0A9X3SRX1-F1
#
_cell.length_a   1.000
_cell.length_b   1.000
_cell.length_c   1.000
_cell.angle_alpha   90.00
_cell.angle_beta   90.00
_cell.angle_gamma   90.00
#
_symmetry.space_group_name_H-M   'P 1'
#
loop_
_entity.id
_entity.type
_entity.pdbx_description
1 polymer ?
#
loop_
_entity_poly.entity_id
_entity_poly.type
_entity_poly.pdbx_seq_one_letter_code
_entity_poly.pdbx_strand_id
1 'polypeptide(L)'
;MTLRFADGLPVLGYLELDDRSLTFAWNWHEPVLRVTFTEDDPPLIGHVTHLDCLPRLAAAPDNLAWLGQGDPARTRAVLDHAIDLWRRKERLFRDCEG
;
A
#
# COMPACT_ATOMS: atom_id res chain seq x y z
N MET A 1 -6.79 -1.30 19.88
CA MET A 1 -6.11 -0.69 18.72
C MET A 1 -7.20 -0.17 17.77
N THR A 2 -7.11 1.06 17.27
CA THR A 2 -8.18 1.62 16.41
C THR A 2 -7.92 1.24 14.95
N LEU A 3 -8.85 0.52 14.33
CA LEU A 3 -8.83 0.22 12.88
C LEU A 3 -8.95 1.53 12.10
N ARG A 4 -7.99 1.78 11.20
CA ARG A 4 -8.01 2.92 10.29
C ARG A 4 -8.46 2.46 8.91
N PHE A 5 -9.13 3.33 8.18
CA PHE A 5 -9.66 3.05 6.85
C PHE A 5 -9.22 4.10 5.85
N ALA A 6 -8.91 3.67 4.62
CA ALA A 6 -8.67 4.53 3.47
C ALA A 6 -9.57 4.06 2.33
N ASP A 7 -10.46 4.93 1.85
CA ASP A 7 -11.54 4.61 0.90
C ASP A 7 -12.37 3.39 1.31
N GLY A 8 -12.71 3.30 2.60
CA GLY A 8 -13.50 2.19 3.13
C GLY A 8 -12.76 0.85 3.25
N LEU A 9 -11.47 0.81 2.93
CA LEU A 9 -10.62 -0.39 3.07
C LEU A 9 -9.78 -0.34 4.34
N PRO A 10 -9.60 -1.46 5.05
CA PRO A 10 -8.77 -1.52 6.26
C PRO A 10 -7.30 -1.22 5.92
N VAL A 11 -6.70 -0.28 6.65
CA VAL A 11 -5.29 0.07 6.52
C VAL A 11 -4.44 -0.99 7.23
N LEU A 12 -3.45 -1.54 6.52
CA LEU A 12 -2.47 -2.47 7.08
C LEU A 12 -1.22 -1.77 7.58
N GLY A 13 -0.87 -0.62 7.02
CA GLY A 13 0.35 0.08 7.37
C GLY A 13 0.57 1.38 6.63
N TYR A 14 1.65 2.05 7.03
CA TYR A 14 2.09 3.33 6.50
C TYR A 14 3.58 3.26 6.13
N LEU A 15 3.99 4.03 5.12
CA LEU A 15 5.38 4.19 4.72
C LEU A 15 5.68 5.66 4.47
N GLU A 16 6.73 6.19 5.09
CA GLU A 16 7.31 7.48 4.72
C GLU A 16 8.35 7.26 3.62
N LEU A 17 8.23 7.98 2.51
CA LEU A 17 9.15 7.91 1.38
C LEU A 17 9.25 9.29 0.72
N ASP A 18 10.46 9.85 0.71
CA ASP A 18 10.76 11.19 0.17
C ASP A 18 9.80 12.28 0.71
N ASP A 19 9.72 12.38 2.04
CA ASP A 19 8.86 13.31 2.78
C ASP A 19 7.35 13.19 2.49
N ARG A 20 6.93 12.07 1.89
CA ARG A 20 5.52 11.75 1.66
C ARG A 20 5.12 10.51 2.42
N SER A 21 3.96 10.61 3.06
CA SER A 21 3.39 9.50 3.80
C SER A 21 2.37 8.74 2.96
N LEU A 22 2.62 7.44 2.78
CA LEU A 22 1.82 6.51 2.02
C LEU A 22 0.99 5.63 2.95
N THR A 23 -0.26 5.37 2.55
CA THR A 23 -1.15 4.40 3.21
C THR A 23 -1.33 3.16 2.35
N PHE A 24 -1.21 1.98 2.96
CA PHE A 24 -1.48 0.69 2.35
C PHE A 24 -2.77 0.11 2.92
N ALA A 25 -3.80 0.00 2.09
CA ALA A 25 -5.09 -0.56 2.47
C ALA A 25 -5.35 -1.89 1.77
N TRP A 26 -5.88 -2.86 2.49
CA TRP A 26 -6.15 -4.19 1.96
C TRP A 26 -7.59 -4.32 1.48
N ASN A 27 -7.73 -4.72 0.21
CA ASN A 27 -9.01 -5.22 -0.27
C ASN A 27 -9.14 -6.68 0.14
N TRP A 28 -10.02 -7.08 1.06
CA TRP A 28 -10.11 -8.50 1.44
C TRP A 28 -10.69 -9.39 0.33
N HIS A 29 -11.37 -8.80 -0.67
CA HIS A 29 -12.03 -9.55 -1.74
C HIS A 29 -11.07 -9.91 -2.87
N GLU A 30 -9.94 -9.22 -2.96
CA GLU A 30 -8.92 -9.42 -3.98
C GLU A 30 -7.54 -9.41 -3.31
N PRO A 31 -6.54 -10.20 -3.72
CA PRO A 31 -5.23 -10.21 -3.06
C PRO A 31 -4.38 -8.98 -3.43
N VAL A 32 -4.91 -7.78 -3.18
CA VAL A 32 -4.33 -6.50 -3.59
C VAL A 32 -4.20 -5.53 -2.43
N LEU A 33 -3.13 -4.72 -2.46
CA LEU A 33 -2.96 -3.58 -1.57
C LEU A 33 -3.12 -2.29 -2.36
N ARG A 34 -4.07 -1.46 -1.94
CA ARG A 34 -4.26 -0.11 -2.45
C ARG A 34 -3.22 0.81 -1.82
N VAL A 35 -2.56 1.63 -2.64
CA VAL A 35 -1.53 2.58 -2.21
C VAL A 35 -1.99 4.01 -2.47
N THR A 36 -2.04 4.82 -1.42
CA THR A 36 -2.53 6.21 -1.45
C THR A 36 -1.58 7.14 -0.72
N PHE A 37 -1.53 8.41 -1.12
CA PHE A 37 -0.96 9.45 -0.25
C PHE A 37 -1.90 9.73 0.93
N THR A 38 -1.35 10.09 2.08
CA THR A 38 -2.12 10.47 3.28
C THR A 38 -2.52 11.95 3.31
N GLU A 39 -1.74 12.82 2.65
CA GLU A 39 -1.89 14.28 2.71
C GLU A 39 -2.76 14.86 1.59
N ASP A 40 -3.08 14.03 0.58
CA ASP A 40 -3.92 14.40 -0.55
C ASP A 40 -5.17 13.48 -0.58
N ASP A 41 -6.31 13.93 -1.12
CA ASP A 41 -7.61 13.24 -0.90
C ASP A 41 -8.39 12.81 -2.18
N PRO A 42 -8.42 11.50 -2.49
CA PRO A 42 -7.26 10.63 -2.44
C PRO A 42 -6.67 10.54 -3.87
N PRO A 43 -5.47 11.08 -4.14
CA PRO A 43 -4.69 10.70 -5.30
C PRO A 43 -4.22 9.27 -5.06
N LEU A 44 -5.03 8.36 -5.57
CA LEU A 44 -4.65 6.97 -5.72
C LEU A 44 -3.34 6.91 -6.50
N ILE A 45 -2.36 6.18 -5.99
CA ILE A 45 -1.10 5.92 -6.69
C ILE A 45 -1.24 4.65 -7.53
N GLY A 46 -1.90 3.64 -6.96
CA GLY A 46 -2.14 2.36 -7.63
C GLY A 46 -2.46 1.21 -6.67
N HIS A 47 -2.28 0.00 -7.19
CA HIS A 47 -2.55 -1.26 -6.50
C HIS A 47 -1.37 -2.22 -6.64
N VAL A 48 -0.93 -2.81 -5.53
CA VAL A 48 0.03 -3.92 -5.57
C VAL A 48 -0.75 -5.21 -5.68
N THR A 49 -0.58 -5.94 -6.79
CA THR A 49 -1.49 -7.01 -7.22
C THR A 49 -0.87 -8.42 -7.23
N HIS A 50 0.46 -8.53 -7.16
CA HIS A 50 1.19 -9.81 -7.30
C HIS A 50 2.17 -10.03 -6.14
N LEU A 51 1.69 -10.07 -4.90
CA LEU A 51 2.51 -10.00 -3.68
C LEU A 51 3.33 -11.27 -3.36
N ASP A 52 2.95 -12.43 -3.91
CA ASP A 52 3.58 -13.72 -3.56
C ASP A 52 4.70 -14.16 -4.52
N CYS A 53 4.85 -13.52 -5.69
CA CYS A 53 5.81 -13.93 -6.71
C CYS A 53 6.62 -12.75 -7.25
N LEU A 54 6.13 -12.12 -8.32
CA LEU A 54 6.73 -10.95 -8.93
C LEU A 54 5.90 -9.72 -8.54
N PRO A 55 6.28 -9.01 -7.46
CA PRO A 55 5.51 -7.88 -6.97
C PRO A 55 5.34 -6.85 -8.09
N ARG A 56 4.08 -6.56 -8.40
CA ARG A 56 3.70 -5.66 -9.47
C ARG A 56 2.82 -4.57 -8.90
N LEU A 57 3.20 -3.33 -9.21
CA LEU A 57 2.36 -2.16 -9.00
C LEU A 57 1.56 -1.91 -10.29
N ALA A 58 0.25 -2.06 -10.19
CA ALA A 58 -0.70 -1.61 -11.20
C ALA A 58 -1.00 -0.13 -10.94
N ALA A 59 -0.77 0.70 -11.95
CA ALA A 59 -0.93 2.14 -11.85
C ALA A 59 -2.38 2.55 -11.70
N ALA A 60 -2.62 3.56 -10.88
CA ALA A 60 -3.78 4.39 -11.06
C ALA A 60 -3.54 5.42 -12.17
N PRO A 61 -4.61 5.95 -12.79
CA PRO A 61 -4.50 6.93 -13.87
C PRO A 61 -3.67 8.15 -13.46
N ASP A 62 -3.75 8.49 -12.18
CA ASP A 62 -3.21 9.72 -11.62
C ASP A 62 -2.03 9.30 -10.71
N ASN A 63 -0.90 10.00 -10.77
CA ASN A 63 0.22 9.88 -9.80
C ASN A 63 1.24 8.75 -9.93
N LEU A 64 1.12 7.78 -10.86
CA LEU A 64 2.21 6.81 -11.08
C LEU A 64 3.54 7.47 -11.49
N ALA A 65 3.46 8.63 -12.18
CA ALA A 65 4.65 9.39 -12.59
C ALA A 65 5.58 9.71 -11.41
N TRP A 66 5.03 9.90 -10.21
CA TRP A 66 5.82 10.14 -9.00
C TRP A 66 6.73 8.96 -8.64
N LEU A 67 6.31 7.71 -8.87
CA LEU A 67 7.11 6.54 -8.49
C LEU A 67 8.22 6.17 -9.48
N GLY A 68 8.08 6.56 -10.75
CA GLY A 68 8.86 5.96 -11.83
C GLY A 68 9.62 6.91 -12.76
N GLN A 69 9.46 8.23 -12.65
CA GLN A 69 10.12 9.15 -13.59
C GLN A 69 11.61 9.43 -13.30
N GLY A 70 12.12 9.13 -12.10
CA GLY A 70 13.50 9.49 -11.74
C GLY A 70 14.27 8.50 -10.88
N ASP A 71 13.60 7.57 -10.18
CA ASP A 71 14.28 6.65 -9.26
C ASP A 71 13.58 5.28 -9.15
N PRO A 72 14.15 4.20 -9.74
CA PRO A 72 13.61 2.85 -9.60
C PRO A 72 13.68 2.30 -8.17
N ALA A 73 14.55 2.83 -7.30
CA ALA A 73 14.64 2.42 -5.91
C ALA A 73 13.36 2.77 -5.13
N ARG A 74 12.70 3.88 -5.48
CA ARG A 74 11.43 4.30 -4.88
C ARG A 74 10.32 3.27 -5.11
N THR A 75 10.16 2.84 -6.36
CA THR A 75 9.20 1.77 -6.71
C THR A 75 9.54 0.48 -5.97
N ARG A 76 10.83 0.13 -5.87
CA ARG A 76 11.25 -1.09 -5.16
C ARG A 76 10.92 -1.02 -3.66
N ALA A 77 11.18 0.10 -3.00
CA ALA A 77 10.89 0.30 -1.59
C ALA A 77 9.39 0.13 -1.28
N VAL A 78 8.51 0.69 -2.13
CA VAL A 78 7.06 0.51 -2.01
C VAL A 78 6.66 -0.97 -2.13
N LEU A 79 7.23 -1.69 -3.10
CA LEU A 79 6.92 -3.12 -3.30
C LEU A 79 7.43 -4.00 -2.15
N ASP A 80 8.64 -3.74 -1.64
CA ASP A 80 9.21 -4.49 -0.52
C ASP A 80 8.39 -4.28 0.76
N HIS A 81 7.95 -3.05 1.03
CA HIS A 81 7.08 -2.76 2.16
C HIS A 81 5.70 -3.42 2.02
N ALA A 82 5.11 -3.39 0.83
CA ALA A 82 3.83 -4.05 0.55
C ALA A 82 3.90 -5.57 0.80
N ILE A 83 4.99 -6.23 0.41
CA ILE A 83 5.22 -7.66 0.66
C ILE A 83 5.31 -7.94 2.18
N ASP A 84 6.02 -7.10 2.93
CA ASP A 84 6.15 -7.28 4.37
C ASP A 84 4.80 -7.16 5.08
N LEU A 85 3.99 -6.14 4.73
CA LEU A 85 2.62 -5.98 5.23
C LEU A 85 1.74 -7.18 4.89
N TRP A 86 1.80 -7.65 3.64
CA TRP A 86 1.05 -8.81 3.17
C TRP A 86 1.33 -10.09 3.97
N ARG A 87 2.61 -10.33 4.29
CA ARG A 87 3.06 -11.48 5.10
C ARG A 87 2.68 -11.34 6.57
N ARG A 88 2.49 -10.13 7.06
CA ARG A 88 2.16 -9.85 8.47
C ARG A 88 0.67 -9.69 8.74
N LYS A 89 -0.16 -9.50 7.70
CA LYS A 89 -1.61 -9.23 7.84
C LYS A 89 -2.33 -10.18 8.80
N GLU A 90 -2.06 -11.49 8.71
CA GLU A 90 -2.72 -12.49 9.56
C GLU A 90 -2.42 -12.30 11.05
N ARG A 91 -1.20 -11.84 11.39
CA ARG A 91 -0.86 -11.49 12.77
C ARG A 91 -1.56 -10.20 13.19
N LEU A 92 -1.55 -9.17 12.34
CA LEU A 92 -2.21 -7.89 12.61
C LEU A 92 -3.71 -8.05 12.90
N PHE A 93 -4.41 -8.93 12.18
CA PHE A 93 -5.83 -9.20 12.43
C PHE A 93 -6.07 -10.08 13.65
N ARG A 94 -5.22 -11.09 13.91
CA ARG A 94 -5.34 -11.92 15.12
C ARG A 94 -5.17 -11.10 16.40
N ASP A 95 -4.28 -10.11 16.39
CA ASP A 95 -4.07 -9.21 17.53
C ASP A 95 -5.22 -8.18 17.69
N CYS A 96 -6.10 -8.04 16.69
CA CYS A 96 -7.29 -7.18 16.76
C CYS A 96 -8.56 -7.88 17.27
N GLU A 97 -8.66 -9.22 17.14
CA GLU A 97 -9.80 -10.02 17.64
C GLU A 97 -9.64 -10.47 19.11
N GLY A 98 -8.71 -9.86 19.86
CA GLY A 98 -8.52 -10.11 21.29
C GLY A 98 -9.72 -9.73 22.15
#